data_AF-A0A3D1G564-F1
#
_entry.id   AF-A0A3D1G564-F1
#
_cell.length_a   1.000
_cell.length_b   1.000
_cell.length_c   1.000
_cell.angle_alpha   90.00
_cell.angle_beta   90.00
_cell.angle_gamma   90.00
#
_symmetry.space_group_name_H-M   'P 1'
#
loop_
_entity.id
_entity.type
_entity.pdbx_description
1 polymer ?
#
loop_
_entity_poly.entity_id
_entity_poly.type
_entity_poly.pdbx_seq_one_letter_code
_entity_poly.pdbx_strand_id
1 'polypeptide(L)' 'ANIIEKSGSWFSYKDQRIGQGRENAKQFMRENTDIAGEIEYSLRQNAGLFDEVMLDNSPESDAGETKSPETDSPEIEA' A
#
# COMPACT_ATOMS: atom_id res chain seq x y z
N ALA A 1 -14.65 -12.92 3.84
CA ALA A 1 -13.84 -11.88 4.47
C ALA A 1 -14.22 -10.51 3.90
N ASN A 2 -14.91 -9.68 4.70
CA ASN A 2 -15.11 -8.27 4.38
C ASN A 2 -13.96 -7.49 5.02
N ILE A 3 -13.03 -7.04 4.19
CA ILE A 3 -11.87 -6.24 4.64
C ILE A 3 -12.22 -4.75 4.63
N ILE A 4 -13.01 -4.36 3.63
CA ILE A 4 -13.60 -3.03 3.52
C ILE A 4 -15.03 -3.11 4.04
N GLU A 5 -15.34 -2.29 5.03
CA GLU A 5 -16.69 -2.11 5.54
C GLU A 5 -17.43 -1.05 4.72
N LYS A 6 -18.69 -1.31 4.38
CA LYS A 6 -19.54 -0.41 3.59
C LYS A 6 -20.78 -0.01 4.37
N SER A 7 -20.80 1.23 4.85
CA SER A 7 -21.95 1.84 5.53
C SER A 7 -22.69 2.77 4.57
N GLY A 8 -23.68 2.22 3.87
CA GLY A 8 -24.43 2.94 2.84
C GLY A 8 -23.55 3.28 1.63
N SER A 9 -23.29 4.58 1.43
CA SER A 9 -22.37 5.07 0.38
C SER A 9 -20.92 5.22 0.86
N TRP A 10 -20.65 5.04 2.15
CA TRP A 10 -19.32 5.21 2.74
C TRP A 10 -18.55 3.90 2.83
N PHE A 11 -17.25 3.98 2.55
CA PHE A 11 -16.28 2.89 2.71
C PHE A 11 -15.34 3.20 3.88
N SER A 12 -15.05 2.17 4.67
CA SER A 12 -14.10 2.22 5.78
C SER A 12 -13.21 0.97 5.81
N TYR A 13 -12.00 1.10 6.33
CA TYR A 13 -11.02 0.03 6.49
C TYR A 13 -10.35 0.17 7.85
N LYS A 14 -10.40 -0.87 8.69
CA LYS A 14 -9.80 -0.89 10.05
C LYS A 14 -10.01 0.43 10.82
N ASP A 15 -11.27 0.87 10.92
CA ASP A 15 -11.68 2.12 11.57
C ASP A 15 -11.31 3.43 10.85
N GLN A 16 -10.53 3.37 9.77
CA GLN A 16 -10.26 4.51 8.92
C GLN A 16 -11.31 4.68 7.82
N ARG A 17 -11.74 5.92 7.61
CA ARG A 17 -12.70 6.25 6.55
C ARG A 17 -11.98 6.45 5.23
N ILE A 18 -12.27 5.61 4.25
CA ILE A 18 -11.68 5.66 2.91
C ILE A 18 -12.35 6.75 2.08
N GLY A 19 -13.69 6.79 2.09
CA GLY A 19 -14.43 7.79 1.32
C GLY A 19 -15.83 7.35 0.91
N GLN A 20 -16.56 8.27 0.29
CA GLN A 20 -17.91 8.02 -0.19
C GLN A 20 -17.88 7.61 -1.67
N GLY A 21 -18.44 6.46 -1.99
CA GLY A 21 -18.52 5.97 -3.36
C GLY A 21 -17.19 5.38 -3.86
N ARG A 22 -17.27 4.65 -4.98
CA ARG A 22 -16.13 3.89 -5.52
C ARG A 22 -15.02 4.80 -6.02
N GLU A 23 -15.36 6.00 -6.47
CA GLU A 23 -14.39 6.90 -7.11
C GLU A 23 -13.49 7.59 -6.08
N ASN A 24 -14.06 8.09 -4.98
CA ASN A 24 -13.26 8.62 -3.87
C ASN A 24 -12.42 7.50 -3.23
N ALA A 25 -12.93 6.28 -3.13
CA ALA A 25 -12.15 5.16 -2.62
C ALA A 25 -10.93 4.85 -3.51
N LYS A 26 -11.09 4.88 -4.84
CA LYS A 26 -9.99 4.71 -5.79
C LYS A 26 -8.97 5.84 -5.73
N GLN A 27 -9.41 7.06 -5.48
CA GLN A 27 -8.51 8.20 -5.29
C GLN A 27 -7.74 8.06 -3.97
N PHE A 28 -8.44 7.74 -2.88
CA PHE A 28 -7.84 7.50 -1.57
C PHE A 28 -6.72 6.44 -1.63
N MET A 29 -6.96 5.32 -2.32
CA MET A 29 -5.95 4.27 -2.49
C MET A 29 -4.74 4.70 -3.34
N ARG A 30 -4.93 5.60 -4.30
CA ARG A 30 -3.83 6.17 -5.10
C ARG A 30 -2.99 7.15 -4.28
N GLU A 31 -3.63 7.91 -3.40
CA GLU A 31 -2.97 8.88 -2.52
C GLU A 31 -2.30 8.19 -1.32
N ASN A 32 -2.85 7.06 -0.84
CA ASN A 32 -2.38 6.31 0.32
C ASN A 32 -1.98 4.89 -0.12
N THR A 33 -0.84 4.80 -0.81
CA THR A 33 -0.31 3.55 -1.38
C THR A 33 0.08 2.53 -0.30
N ASP A 34 0.46 3.00 0.88
CA ASP A 34 0.71 2.23 2.09
C ASP A 34 -0.54 1.45 2.54
N ILE A 35 -1.68 2.13 2.60
CA ILE A 35 -2.95 1.51 2.99
C ILE A 35 -3.47 0.58 1.90
N ALA A 36 -3.30 0.97 0.63
CA ALA A 36 -3.65 0.12 -0.49
C ALA A 36 -2.89 -1.22 -0.46
N GLY A 37 -1.58 -1.20 -0.19
CA GLY A 37 -0.76 -2.40 -0.04
C GLY A 37 -1.18 -3.25 1.15
N GLU A 38 -1.55 -2.63 2.27
CA GLU A 38 -2.05 -3.36 3.44
C GLU A 38 -3.40 -4.08 3.16
N ILE A 39 -4.30 -3.40 2.44
CA ILE A 39 -5.58 -3.98 2.00
C ILE A 39 -5.33 -5.15 1.06
N GLU A 40 -4.42 -5.02 0.10
CA GLU A 40 -4.05 -6.09 -0.83
C GLU A 40 -3.46 -7.30 -0.11
N TYR A 41 -2.51 -7.07 0.81
CA TYR A 41 -1.92 -8.13 1.63
C TYR A 41 -2.99 -8.86 2.45
N SER A 42 -3.84 -8.10 3.15
CA SER A 42 -4.95 -8.64 3.93
C SER A 42 -5.96 -9.40 3.06
N LEU A 43 -6.19 -8.94 1.82
CA LEU A 43 -7.06 -9.60 0.85
C LEU A 43 -6.49 -10.93 0.40
N ARG A 44 -5.20 -10.96 0.08
CA ARG A 44 -4.49 -12.19 -0.32
C ARG A 44 -4.47 -13.20 0.83
N GLN A 45 -4.32 -12.74 2.08
CA GLN A 45 -4.33 -13.55 3.32
C GLN A 45 -5.68 -14.23 3.50
N ASN A 46 -6.75 -13.43 3.41
CA ASN A 46 -8.10 -13.92 3.59
C ASN A 46 -8.61 -14.77 2.42
N ALA A 47 -8.10 -14.54 1.21
CA ALA A 47 -8.50 -15.29 0.02
C ALA A 47 -7.83 -16.67 -0.08
N GLY A 48 -7.00 -17.06 0.90
CA GLY A 48 -6.31 -18.35 0.90
C GLY A 48 -5.17 -18.43 -0.14
N LEU A 49 -4.79 -17.32 -0.77
CA LEU A 49 -3.67 -17.27 -1.72
C LEU A 49 -2.28 -17.39 -1.04
N PHE A 50 -2.25 -17.59 0.28
CA PHE A 50 -1.01 -17.86 1.01
C PHE A 50 -0.59 -19.34 1.00
N ASP A 51 -1.38 -20.23 0.40
CA ASP A 51 -0.93 -21.62 0.21
C ASP A 51 0.14 -21.77 -0.89
N GLU A 52 0.28 -20.80 -1.81
CA GLU A 52 1.16 -20.98 -2.99
C GLU A 52 2.45 -20.14 -2.94
N VAL A 53 2.46 -18.98 -2.25
CA VAL A 53 3.60 -18.05 -2.28
C VAL A 53 4.73 -18.43 -1.31
N MET A 54 4.55 -19.42 -0.44
CA MET A 54 5.64 -19.94 0.42
C MET A 54 6.50 -21.03 -0.24
N LEU A 55 6.27 -21.41 -1.50
CA LEU A 55 7.01 -22.46 -2.20
C LEU A 55 8.07 -21.99 -3.21
N ASP A 56 8.28 -20.69 -3.39
CA ASP A 56 9.40 -20.18 -4.19
C ASP A 56 10.21 -19.12 -3.42
N ASN A 57 11.01 -19.62 -2.47
CA ASN A 57 12.13 -18.87 -1.91
C ASN A 57 13.39 -19.29 -2.67
N SER A 58 13.50 -18.88 -3.94
CA SER A 58 14.78 -18.80 -4.63
C SER A 58 15.22 -17.33 -4.60
N PRO A 59 16.25 -16.95 -3.82
CA PRO A 59 16.76 -15.58 -3.86
C PRO A 59 17.57 -15.41 -5.15
N GLU A 60 16.90 -15.00 -6.22
CA GLU A 60 17.59 -14.51 -7.42
C GLU A 60 17.56 -12.97 -7.45
N SER A 61 18.75 -12.44 -7.24
CA SER A 61 19.18 -11.04 -7.29
C SER A 61 18.89 -10.36 -8.64
N ASP A 62 18.46 -9.09 -8.63
CA ASP A 62 18.92 -7.99 -9.52
C ASP A 62 18.17 -6.68 -9.12
N ALA A 63 18.79 -5.73 -8.43
CA ALA A 63 19.53 -4.55 -8.94
C ALA A 63 18.66 -3.34 -9.36
N GLY A 64 19.06 -2.16 -8.87
CA GLY A 64 18.60 -0.83 -9.29
C GLY A 64 17.43 -0.28 -8.48
N GLU A 65 17.42 0.92 -7.89
CA GLU A 65 18.24 2.09 -8.16
C GLU A 65 18.14 3.02 -6.93
N THR A 66 19.30 3.37 -6.39
CA THR A 66 19.50 4.44 -5.41
C THR A 66 18.98 5.75 -5.98
N LYS A 67 17.85 6.24 -5.48
CA LYS A 67 17.50 7.65 -5.66
C LYS A 67 18.18 8.44 -4.53
N SER A 68 19.30 9.06 -4.89
CA SER A 68 20.00 10.07 -4.11
C SER A 68 19.00 11.05 -3.46
N PRO A 69 19.05 11.27 -2.14
CA PRO A 69 18.66 12.56 -1.59
C PRO A 69 19.87 13.48 -1.69
N GLU A 70 20.00 14.15 -2.83
CA GLU A 70 20.73 15.42 -2.87
C GLU A 70 19.90 16.44 -2.10
N THR A 71 20.25 16.66 -0.84
CA THR A 71 19.73 17.76 -0.05
C THR A 71 20.85 18.32 0.81
N ASP A 72 21.10 19.60 0.55
CA ASP A 72 21.64 20.62 1.45
C ASP A 72 23.12 20.52 1.81
N SER A 73 23.94 21.21 1.02
CA SER A 73 25.16 21.84 1.53
C SER A 73 24.87 23.34 1.73
N PRO A 74 24.68 23.81 2.97
CA PRO A 74 24.97 25.19 3.31
C PRO A 74 26.46 25.24 3.70
N GLU A 75 27.29 25.83 2.84
CA GLU A 75 28.59 26.33 3.31
C GLU A 75 28.67 27.82 3.00
N ILE A 76 28.76 28.55 4.09
CA ILE A 76 28.94 30.00 4.26
C ILE A 76 30.45 30.24 4.49
N GLU A 77 30.86 31.49 4.24
CA GLU A 77 32.15 32.11 4.58
C GLU A 77 33.28 31.88 3.54
N ALA A 78 34.10 32.85 3.12
CA ALA A 78 34.32 34.26 3.49
C ALA A 78 34.89 35.04 2.28
#